data_AF-A0A1M5ELM2-F1
#
_entry.id   AF-A0A1M5ELM2-F1
#
_cell.length_a   1.000
_cell.length_b   1.000
_cell.length_c   1.000
_cell.angle_alpha   90.00
_cell.angle_beta   90.00
_cell.angle_gamma   90.00
#
_symmetry.space_group_name_H-M   'P 1'
#
loop_
_entity.id
_entity.type
_entity.pdbx_description
1 polymer ?
#
loop_
_entity_poly.entity_id
_entity_poly.type
_entity_poly.pdbx_seq_one_letter_code
_entity_poly.pdbx_strand_id
1 'polypeptide(L)'
;MCDKNKVYQLYFIEKLKVVDIAKIEGVSQPAITQILQQFPEYKQEKERRKKENKIKNRNWTNEYKKQQRQLKKLQKEAERQEDEAIMWALQELQKQNAVAMSKRRKLQGNILWEAYLSGYRYDPEYVNRAGRKDPSYVWREDVPFFDEGDKSAKRYKRIPVHTSSAAAVIYEERNRVESEKWESTTEKEALM
;
A
#
# COMPACT_ATOMS: atom_id res chain seq x y z
N MET A 1 -43.55 32.64 27.11
CA MET A 1 -44.55 31.85 26.35
C MET A 1 -44.13 31.95 24.89
N CYS A 2 -44.14 30.85 24.13
CA CYS A 2 -43.66 30.86 22.74
C CYS A 2 -44.80 31.28 21.80
N ASP A 3 -44.53 32.24 20.90
CA ASP A 3 -45.54 32.76 19.99
C ASP A 3 -45.76 31.79 18.82
N LYS A 4 -46.95 31.18 18.77
CA LYS A 4 -47.31 30.18 17.76
C LYS A 4 -47.19 30.73 16.33
N ASN A 5 -47.55 32.00 16.12
CA ASN A 5 -47.48 32.66 14.82
C ASN A 5 -46.03 32.83 14.34
N LYS A 6 -45.11 33.13 15.25
CA LYS A 6 -43.70 33.30 14.94
C LYS A 6 -43.07 31.96 14.56
N VAL A 7 -43.36 30.90 15.31
CA VAL A 7 -42.94 29.52 14.98
C VAL A 7 -43.48 29.08 13.61
N TYR A 8 -44.72 29.46 13.26
CA TYR A 8 -45.30 29.18 11.94
C TYR A 8 -44.50 29.86 10.82
N GLN A 9 -44.23 31.16 10.94
CA GLN A 9 -43.47 31.92 9.93
C GLN A 9 -42.06 31.33 9.73
N LEU A 10 -41.33 31.09 10.82
CA LEU A 10 -39.97 30.54 10.75
C LEU A 10 -39.93 29.14 10.11
N TYR A 11 -40.94 28.30 10.36
CA TYR A 11 -40.95 26.92 9.86
C TYR A 11 -41.49 26.78 8.43
N PHE A 12 -42.59 27.45 8.10
CA PHE A 12 -43.27 27.28 6.80
C PHE A 12 -42.78 28.28 5.75
N ILE A 13 -42.56 29.55 6.12
CA ILE A 13 -42.14 30.60 5.19
C ILE A 13 -40.62 30.60 5.02
N GLU A 14 -39.88 30.76 6.12
CA GLU A 14 -38.41 30.85 6.10
C GLU A 14 -37.73 29.48 5.96
N LYS A 15 -38.49 28.39 6.12
CA LYS A 15 -38.05 27.00 5.99
C LYS A 15 -36.87 26.62 6.90
N LEU A 16 -36.73 27.25 8.06
CA LEU A 16 -35.69 26.95 9.03
C LEU A 16 -35.87 25.54 9.64
N LYS A 17 -34.80 24.99 10.23
CA LYS A 17 -34.86 23.72 10.97
C LYS A 17 -35.39 23.97 12.38
N VAL A 18 -36.03 22.96 12.96
CA VAL A 18 -36.54 23.01 14.34
C VAL A 18 -35.44 23.36 15.36
N VAL A 19 -34.22 22.90 15.12
CA VAL A 19 -33.05 23.21 15.96
C VAL A 19 -32.73 24.71 15.96
N ASP A 20 -32.83 25.35 14.79
CA ASP A 20 -32.50 26.76 14.64
C ASP A 20 -33.61 27.63 15.21
N ILE A 21 -34.87 27.24 15.01
CA ILE A 21 -36.05 27.88 15.62
C ILE A 21 -35.97 27.82 17.15
N ALA A 22 -35.58 26.66 17.70
CA ALA A 22 -35.41 26.49 19.14
C ALA A 22 -34.35 27.44 19.73
N LYS A 23 -33.24 27.68 19.00
CA LYS A 23 -32.20 28.63 19.39
C LYS A 23 -32.70 30.08 19.34
N ILE A 24 -33.47 30.44 18.32
CA ILE A 24 -34.01 31.81 18.13
C ILE A 24 -35.01 32.15 19.23
N GLU A 25 -35.92 31.23 19.55
CA GLU A 25 -36.97 31.44 20.55
C GLU A 25 -36.50 31.18 21.99
N GLY A 26 -35.31 30.58 22.18
CA GLY A 26 -34.80 30.23 23.51
C GLY A 26 -35.60 29.11 24.19
N VAL A 27 -36.22 28.23 23.40
CA VAL A 27 -37.12 27.16 23.88
C VAL A 27 -36.56 25.79 23.49
N SER A 28 -36.92 24.75 24.25
CA SER A 28 -36.53 23.38 23.91
C SER A 28 -37.14 22.90 22.57
N GLN A 29 -36.38 22.10 21.82
CA GLN A 29 -36.83 21.54 20.53
C GLN A 29 -38.15 20.73 20.63
N PRO A 30 -38.39 19.94 21.70
CA PRO A 30 -39.67 19.23 21.86
C PRO A 30 -40.86 20.17 21.96
N ALA A 31 -40.72 21.30 22.66
CA ALA A 31 -41.80 22.27 22.81
C ALA A 31 -42.13 22.94 21.46
N ILE A 32 -41.13 23.28 20.65
CA ILE A 32 -41.36 23.76 19.27
C ILE A 32 -42.06 22.69 18.43
N THR A 33 -41.68 21.42 18.58
CA THR A 33 -42.31 20.31 17.86
C THR A 33 -43.77 20.13 18.25
N GLN A 34 -44.11 20.24 19.54
CA GLN A 34 -45.49 20.19 20.03
C GLN A 34 -46.34 21.33 19.46
N ILE A 35 -45.80 22.55 19.39
CA ILE A 35 -46.48 23.68 18.76
C ILE A 35 -46.71 23.41 17.27
N LEU A 36 -45.69 22.92 16.56
CA LEU A 36 -45.80 22.63 15.13
C LEU A 36 -46.83 21.53 14.81
N GLN A 37 -46.96 20.52 15.68
CA GLN A 37 -47.94 19.45 15.53
C GLN A 37 -49.40 19.92 15.60
N GLN A 38 -49.67 21.09 16.18
CA GLN A 38 -51.02 21.66 16.22
C GLN A 38 -51.49 22.15 14.84
N PHE A 39 -50.57 22.41 13.90
CA PHE A 39 -50.92 22.86 12.56
C PHE A 39 -51.18 21.67 11.62
N PRO A 40 -52.29 21.66 10.86
CA PRO A 40 -52.63 20.56 9.96
C PRO A 40 -51.62 20.39 8.81
N GLU A 41 -51.00 21.49 8.38
CA GLU A 41 -50.02 21.56 7.30
C GLU A 41 -48.67 20.91 7.67
N TYR A 42 -48.36 20.79 8.96
CA TYR A 42 -47.07 20.30 9.44
C TYR A 42 -46.72 18.92 8.91
N LYS A 43 -47.70 18.02 8.84
CA LYS A 43 -47.50 16.64 8.35
C LYS A 43 -47.07 16.63 6.89
N GLN A 44 -47.68 17.48 6.06
CA GLN A 44 -47.37 17.58 4.63
C GLN A 44 -45.98 18.19 4.41
N GLU A 45 -45.66 19.30 5.09
CA GLU A 45 -44.36 19.95 4.97
C GLU A 45 -43.23 19.07 5.49
N LYS A 46 -43.46 18.32 6.58
CA LYS A 46 -42.49 17.35 7.11
C LYS A 46 -42.17 16.25 6.10
N GLU A 47 -43.18 15.69 5.44
CA GLU A 47 -42.97 14.68 4.40
C GLU A 47 -42.27 15.26 3.16
N ARG A 48 -42.61 16.49 2.77
CA ARG A 48 -41.90 17.22 1.69
C ARG A 48 -40.41 17.36 2.00
N ARG A 49 -40.07 17.85 3.21
CA ARG A 49 -38.67 18.00 3.66
C ARG A 49 -37.94 16.66 3.76
N LYS A 50 -38.61 15.59 4.18
CA LYS A 50 -38.04 14.24 4.23
C LYS A 50 -37.64 13.75 2.84
N LYS A 51 -38.50 13.95 1.83
CA LYS A 51 -38.19 13.61 0.42
C LYS A 51 -37.04 14.44 -0.12
N GLU A 52 -37.06 15.76 0.11
CA GLU A 52 -36.00 16.67 -0.34
C GLU A 52 -34.64 16.31 0.28
N ASN A 53 -34.60 16.07 1.59
CA ASN A 53 -33.39 15.66 2.30
C ASN A 53 -32.87 14.30 1.82
N LYS A 54 -33.75 13.36 1.48
CA LYS A 54 -33.36 12.07 0.90
C LYS A 54 -32.64 12.25 -0.44
N ILE A 55 -33.13 13.15 -1.29
CA ILE A 55 -32.51 13.48 -2.58
C ILE A 55 -31.16 14.17 -2.36
N LYS A 56 -31.11 15.20 -1.51
CA LYS A 56 -29.86 15.91 -1.19
C LYS A 56 -28.80 14.97 -0.64
N ASN A 57 -29.17 14.10 0.30
CA ASN A 57 -28.24 13.12 0.89
C ASN A 57 -27.72 12.12 -0.15
N ARG A 58 -28.60 11.65 -1.06
CA ARG A 58 -28.18 10.78 -2.17
C ARG A 58 -27.16 11.47 -3.07
N ASN A 59 -27.42 12.72 -3.45
CA ASN A 59 -26.52 13.49 -4.31
C ASN A 59 -25.17 13.74 -3.62
N TRP A 60 -25.20 14.19 -2.37
CA TRP A 60 -23.99 14.42 -1.57
C TRP A 60 -23.16 13.13 -1.41
N THR A 61 -23.82 12.01 -1.11
CA THR A 61 -23.14 10.70 -1.00
C THR A 61 -22.50 10.27 -2.31
N ASN A 62 -23.17 10.52 -3.44
CA ASN A 62 -22.64 10.19 -4.76
C ASN A 62 -21.43 11.07 -5.12
N GLU A 63 -21.50 12.37 -4.84
CA GLU A 63 -20.39 13.31 -5.05
C GLU A 63 -19.18 12.95 -4.19
N TYR A 64 -19.41 12.69 -2.89
CA TYR A 64 -18.37 12.24 -1.98
C TYR A 64 -17.68 10.97 -2.50
N LYS A 65 -18.45 9.96 -2.91
CA LYS A 65 -17.89 8.73 -3.49
C LYS A 65 -17.12 8.99 -4.78
N LYS A 66 -17.56 9.93 -5.62
CA LYS A 66 -16.85 10.32 -6.84
C LYS A 66 -15.49 10.96 -6.51
N GLN A 67 -15.46 11.89 -5.56
CA GLN A 67 -14.23 12.54 -5.09
C GLN A 67 -13.23 11.51 -4.52
N GLN A 68 -13.70 10.61 -3.66
CA GLN A 68 -12.85 9.56 -3.08
C GLN A 68 -12.26 8.62 -4.15
N ARG A 69 -13.04 8.28 -5.18
CA ARG A 69 -12.53 7.49 -6.32
C ARG A 69 -11.46 8.23 -7.11
N GLN A 70 -11.60 9.55 -7.28
CA GLN A 70 -10.59 10.37 -7.97
C GLN A 70 -9.29 10.46 -7.16
N LEU A 71 -9.38 10.72 -5.85
CA LEU A 71 -8.21 10.75 -4.96
C LEU A 71 -7.45 9.43 -4.98
N LYS A 72 -8.16 8.30 -4.90
CA LYS A 72 -7.53 6.97 -4.96
C LYS A 72 -6.83 6.71 -6.30
N LYS A 73 -7.37 7.23 -7.42
CA LYS A 73 -6.72 7.12 -8.73
C LYS A 73 -5.41 7.91 -8.76
N LEU A 74 -5.43 9.14 -8.25
CA LEU A 74 -4.25 10.00 -8.18
C LEU A 74 -3.17 9.37 -7.29
N GLN A 75 -3.55 8.85 -6.12
CA GLN A 75 -2.62 8.14 -5.23
C GLN A 75 -1.98 6.93 -5.93
N LYS A 76 -2.79 6.11 -6.62
CA LYS A 76 -2.27 4.94 -7.35
C LYS A 76 -1.40 5.32 -8.56
N GLU A 77 -1.60 6.50 -9.12
CA GLU A 77 -0.76 7.02 -10.20
C GLU A 77 0.58 7.52 -9.66
N ALA A 78 0.58 8.23 -8.53
CA ALA A 78 1.80 8.62 -7.84
C ALA A 78 2.62 7.40 -7.39
N GLU A 79 1.98 6.40 -6.78
CA GLU A 79 2.62 5.14 -6.38
C GLU A 79 3.26 4.42 -7.57
N ARG A 80 2.57 4.37 -8.73
CA ARG A 80 3.15 3.79 -9.95
C ARG A 80 4.37 4.56 -10.46
N GLN A 81 4.36 5.88 -10.39
CA GLN A 81 5.52 6.68 -10.79
C GLN A 81 6.72 6.44 -9.85
N GLU A 82 6.47 6.29 -8.55
CA GLU A 82 7.49 5.94 -7.58
C GLU A 82 8.05 4.53 -7.85
N ASP A 83 7.18 3.54 -8.07
CA ASP A 83 7.58 2.18 -8.42
C ASP A 83 8.40 2.13 -9.73
N GLU A 84 7.99 2.87 -10.76
CA GLU A 84 8.70 2.98 -12.03
C GLU A 84 10.09 3.61 -11.84
N ALA A 85 10.19 4.66 -11.02
CA ALA A 85 11.47 5.30 -10.70
C ALA A 85 12.41 4.37 -9.93
N ILE A 86 11.88 3.62 -8.94
CA ILE A 86 12.63 2.61 -8.19
C ILE A 86 13.11 1.50 -9.12
N MET A 87 12.23 1.00 -9.99
CA MET A 87 12.56 -0.03 -10.96
C MET A 87 13.65 0.43 -11.94
N TRP A 88 13.56 1.65 -12.45
CA TRP A 88 14.57 2.23 -13.32
C TRP A 88 15.93 2.33 -12.62
N ALA A 89 15.96 2.82 -11.38
CA ALA A 89 17.18 2.91 -10.58
C ALA A 89 17.81 1.53 -10.32
N LEU A 90 16.99 0.52 -10.03
CA LEU A 90 17.46 -0.86 -9.83
C LEU A 90 18.06 -1.46 -11.11
N GLN A 91 17.41 -1.24 -12.25
CA GLN A 91 17.92 -1.68 -13.55
C GLN A 91 19.26 -1.03 -13.88
N GLU A 92 19.41 0.26 -13.60
CA GLU A 92 20.66 0.99 -13.84
C GLU A 92 21.79 0.47 -12.95
N LEU A 93 21.51 0.23 -11.66
CA LEU A 93 22.46 -0.40 -10.75
C LEU A 93 22.87 -1.80 -11.23
N GLN A 94 21.91 -2.61 -11.71
CA GLN A 94 22.21 -3.93 -12.26
C GLN A 94 23.10 -3.85 -13.49
N LYS A 95 22.87 -2.89 -14.40
CA LYS A 95 23.75 -2.66 -15.57
C LYS A 95 25.16 -2.28 -15.13
N GLN A 96 25.29 -1.35 -14.20
CA GLN A 96 26.59 -0.93 -13.66
C GLN A 96 27.33 -2.10 -13.01
N ASN A 97 26.63 -2.90 -12.21
CA ASN A 97 27.17 -4.11 -11.60
C ASN A 97 27.59 -5.15 -12.66
N ALA A 98 26.77 -5.39 -13.68
CA ALA A 98 27.11 -6.30 -14.77
C ALA A 98 28.39 -5.84 -15.51
N VAL A 99 28.51 -4.55 -15.81
CA VAL A 99 29.71 -3.96 -16.41
C VAL A 99 30.92 -4.11 -15.49
N ALA A 100 30.77 -3.84 -14.18
CA ALA A 100 31.84 -3.99 -13.22
C ALA A 100 32.33 -5.45 -13.12
N MET A 101 31.39 -6.42 -13.08
CA MET A 101 31.68 -7.85 -12.99
C MET A 101 32.22 -8.44 -14.30
N SER A 102 31.86 -7.87 -15.46
CA SER A 102 32.36 -8.31 -16.78
C SER A 102 33.86 -8.03 -16.97
N LYS A 103 34.40 -7.03 -16.28
CA LYS A 103 35.83 -6.70 -16.33
C LYS A 103 36.58 -7.79 -15.58
N ARG A 104 37.35 -8.62 -16.30
CA ARG A 104 38.32 -9.56 -15.71
C ARG A 104 39.45 -8.80 -15.00
N ARG A 105 39.19 -8.32 -13.80
CA ARG A 105 40.19 -7.76 -12.88
C ARG A 105 40.40 -8.76 -11.76
N LYS A 106 41.64 -8.98 -11.33
CA LYS A 106 41.90 -9.68 -10.07
C LYS A 106 41.39 -8.77 -8.95
N LEU A 107 40.49 -9.27 -8.11
CA LEU A 107 40.09 -8.57 -6.88
C LEU A 107 41.37 -8.26 -6.08
N GLN A 108 41.53 -7.00 -5.68
CA GLN A 108 42.61 -6.66 -4.75
C GLN A 108 42.36 -7.38 -3.43
N GLY A 109 43.43 -7.87 -2.79
CA GLY A 109 43.33 -8.68 -1.56
C GLY A 109 42.52 -8.01 -0.45
N ASN A 110 42.56 -6.68 -0.36
CA ASN A 110 41.81 -5.91 0.63
C ASN A 110 40.29 -5.96 0.42
N ILE A 111 39.82 -5.89 -0.84
CA ILE A 111 38.39 -5.99 -1.17
C ILE A 111 37.88 -7.39 -0.88
N LEU A 112 38.72 -8.40 -1.14
CA LEU A 112 38.42 -9.79 -0.77
C LEU A 112 38.29 -9.92 0.75
N TRP A 113 39.23 -9.36 1.51
CA TRP A 113 39.23 -9.37 2.97
C TRP A 113 38.02 -8.67 3.58
N GLU A 114 37.61 -7.52 3.06
CA GLU A 114 36.40 -6.81 3.49
C GLU A 114 35.12 -7.59 3.18
N ALA A 115 35.05 -8.23 2.00
CA ALA A 115 33.94 -9.10 1.66
C ALA A 115 33.85 -10.31 2.62
N TYR A 116 34.99 -10.92 2.95
CA TYR A 116 35.04 -11.98 3.97
C TYR A 116 34.58 -11.46 5.33
N LEU A 117 35.08 -10.32 5.81
CA LEU A 117 34.70 -9.73 7.10
C LEU A 117 33.22 -9.34 7.19
N SER A 118 32.60 -8.93 6.08
CA SER A 118 31.18 -8.53 6.06
C SER A 118 30.22 -9.66 6.45
N GLY A 119 30.65 -10.93 6.33
CA GLY A 119 29.92 -12.10 6.80
C GLY A 119 30.10 -12.44 8.28
N TYR A 120 30.88 -11.66 9.03
CA TYR A 120 31.14 -11.92 10.44
C TYR A 120 30.80 -10.71 11.31
N ARG A 121 30.03 -10.91 12.37
CA ARG A 121 29.91 -9.93 13.45
C ARG A 121 30.84 -10.29 14.59
N TYR A 122 31.52 -9.26 15.11
CA TYR A 122 32.24 -9.38 16.36
C TYR A 122 31.24 -9.51 17.50
N ASP A 123 31.31 -10.62 18.24
CA ASP A 123 30.48 -10.87 19.41
C ASP A 123 31.31 -10.72 20.70
N PRO A 124 31.14 -9.62 21.44
CA PRO A 124 31.88 -9.38 22.68
C PRO A 124 31.44 -10.30 23.84
N GLU A 125 30.25 -10.89 23.79
CA GLU A 125 29.70 -11.66 24.92
C GLU A 125 30.23 -13.09 24.99
N TYR A 126 30.61 -13.68 23.84
CA TYR A 126 31.19 -15.02 23.78
C TYR A 126 32.55 -15.11 24.51
N VAL A 127 33.29 -13.99 24.53
CA VAL A 127 34.58 -13.86 25.23
C VAL A 127 34.41 -13.96 26.76
N ASN A 128 33.31 -13.42 27.29
CA ASN A 128 33.07 -13.34 28.74
C ASN A 128 32.50 -14.64 29.33
N ARG A 129 31.80 -15.46 28.52
CA ARG A 129 31.10 -16.67 29.00
C ARG A 129 32.02 -17.89 29.14
N ALA A 130 33.17 -17.91 28.48
CA ALA A 130 34.09 -19.06 28.42
C ALA A 130 35.26 -19.01 29.42
N GLY A 131 35.37 -17.98 30.26
CA GLY A 131 36.40 -17.88 31.31
C GLY A 131 37.85 -17.94 30.82
N ARG A 132 38.11 -17.72 29.54
CA ARG A 132 39.47 -17.67 28.99
C ARG A 132 40.02 -16.25 29.09
N LYS A 133 41.27 -16.13 29.55
CA LYS A 133 41.96 -14.87 29.83
C LYS A 133 42.49 -14.14 28.59
N ASP A 134 42.43 -14.77 27.42
CA ASP A 134 42.93 -14.18 26.18
C ASP A 134 41.75 -13.90 25.24
N PRO A 135 41.62 -12.67 24.71
CA PRO A 135 40.57 -12.32 23.75
C PRO A 135 40.90 -12.98 22.41
N SER A 136 40.64 -14.29 22.28
CA SER A 136 40.62 -14.91 20.97
C SER A 136 39.43 -14.33 20.22
N TYR A 137 39.68 -13.65 19.10
CA TYR A 137 38.64 -13.10 18.24
C TYR A 137 37.71 -14.23 17.78
N VAL A 138 36.59 -14.43 18.47
CA VAL A 138 35.55 -15.37 18.07
C VAL A 138 34.65 -14.62 17.09
N TRP A 139 34.92 -14.79 15.81
CA TRP A 139 34.07 -14.29 14.75
C TRP A 139 32.89 -15.27 14.61
N ARG A 140 31.65 -14.84 14.90
CA ARG A 140 30.46 -15.62 14.51
C ARG A 140 30.17 -15.36 13.05
N GLU A 141 30.02 -16.41 12.25
CA GLU A 141 29.42 -16.28 10.91
C GLU A 141 27.97 -15.82 11.09
N ASP A 142 27.65 -14.63 10.58
CA ASP A 142 26.28 -14.20 10.42
C ASP A 142 25.70 -14.99 9.25
N VAL A 143 25.32 -16.24 9.48
CA VAL A 143 24.40 -16.94 8.59
C VAL A 143 23.02 -16.35 8.93
N PRO A 144 22.40 -15.52 8.06
CA PRO A 144 21.03 -15.13 8.31
C PRO A 144 20.23 -16.42 8.20
N PHE A 145 19.66 -16.87 9.32
CA PHE A 145 18.69 -17.96 9.39
C PHE A 145 19.23 -19.40 9.55
N PHE A 146 20.17 -19.66 10.47
CA PHE A 146 20.35 -21.03 10.98
C PHE A 146 20.58 -21.01 12.50
N ASP A 147 19.59 -21.49 13.25
CA ASP A 147 19.74 -21.84 14.68
C ASP A 147 20.95 -22.78 14.85
N GLU A 148 21.72 -22.54 15.92
CA GLU A 148 22.99 -23.18 16.29
C GLU A 148 22.91 -24.72 16.57
N GLY A 149 21.85 -25.39 16.12
CA GLY A 149 21.60 -26.82 16.40
C GLY A 149 21.81 -27.79 15.23
N ASP A 150 21.77 -27.37 13.96
CA ASP A 150 21.74 -28.34 12.85
C ASP A 150 23.13 -28.56 12.22
N LYS A 151 23.97 -29.34 12.91
CA LYS A 151 25.14 -30.01 12.32
C LYS A 151 24.66 -31.06 11.32
N SER A 152 24.21 -30.66 10.15
CA SER A 152 24.09 -31.60 9.03
C SER A 152 24.11 -30.87 7.69
N ALA A 153 25.03 -31.30 6.84
CA ALA A 153 25.06 -30.99 5.42
C ALA A 153 23.71 -31.33 4.77
N LYS A 154 22.76 -30.40 4.75
CA LYS A 154 21.52 -30.49 3.99
C LYS A 154 21.56 -29.45 2.88
N ARG A 155 21.95 -29.95 1.71
CA ARG A 155 21.86 -29.31 0.40
C ARG A 155 20.57 -28.50 0.29
N TYR A 156 20.68 -27.31 -0.30
CA TYR A 156 19.62 -26.47 -0.88
C TYR A 156 18.21 -27.03 -0.71
N LYS A 157 17.40 -26.41 0.17
CA LYS A 157 15.95 -26.65 0.18
C LYS A 157 15.44 -26.35 -1.24
N ARG A 158 15.00 -27.39 -1.96
CA ARG A 158 14.30 -27.23 -3.23
C ARG A 158 13.11 -26.30 -2.95
N ILE A 159 13.10 -25.15 -3.59
CA ILE A 159 11.91 -24.30 -3.66
C ILE A 159 10.90 -25.11 -4.49
N PRO A 160 9.74 -25.52 -3.93
CA PRO A 160 8.73 -26.19 -4.73
C PRO A 160 8.19 -25.19 -5.75
N VAL A 161 8.54 -25.38 -7.02
CA VAL A 161 8.18 -24.50 -8.16
C VAL A 161 6.69 -24.64 -8.54
N HIS A 162 5.85 -25.14 -7.64
CA HIS A 162 4.44 -25.46 -7.89
C HIS A 162 3.52 -24.32 -7.45
N THR A 163 3.90 -23.07 -7.73
CA THR A 163 2.94 -21.96 -7.76
C THR A 163 2.73 -21.61 -9.23
N SER A 164 1.53 -21.88 -9.73
CA SER A 164 1.18 -21.89 -11.17
C SER A 164 1.54 -20.61 -11.94
N SER A 165 1.69 -19.47 -11.25
CA SER A 165 2.10 -18.21 -11.86
C SER A 165 3.56 -18.19 -12.32
N ALA A 166 4.50 -18.71 -11.53
CA ALA A 166 5.92 -18.70 -11.90
C ALA A 166 6.22 -19.72 -13.00
N ALA A 167 5.57 -20.88 -12.98
CA ALA A 167 5.70 -21.89 -14.03
C ALA A 167 5.13 -21.39 -15.37
N ALA A 168 4.02 -20.64 -15.36
CA ALA A 168 3.46 -20.05 -16.57
C ALA A 168 4.40 -18.99 -17.18
N VAL A 169 4.94 -18.09 -16.36
CA VAL A 169 5.89 -17.06 -16.81
C VAL A 169 7.18 -17.69 -17.37
N ILE A 170 7.71 -18.73 -16.72
CA ILE A 170 8.89 -19.45 -17.20
C ILE A 170 8.60 -20.19 -18.53
N TYR A 171 7.38 -20.71 -18.70
CA TYR A 171 6.99 -21.42 -19.92
C TYR A 171 6.80 -20.45 -21.10
N GLU A 172 6.19 -19.29 -20.88
CA GLU A 172 6.07 -18.23 -21.90
C GLU A 172 7.45 -17.71 -22.34
N GLU A 173 8.33 -17.39 -21.39
CA GLU A 173 9.68 -16.93 -21.72
C GLU A 173 10.52 -18.00 -22.42
N ARG A 174 10.37 -19.27 -22.03
CA ARG A 174 11.02 -20.39 -22.73
C ARG A 174 10.55 -20.50 -24.19
N ASN A 175 9.25 -20.42 -24.44
CA ASN A 175 8.70 -20.52 -25.78
C ASN A 175 9.13 -19.35 -26.66
N ARG A 176 9.23 -18.15 -26.07
CA ARG A 176 9.76 -16.96 -26.75
C ARG A 176 11.22 -17.13 -27.17
N VAL A 177 12.08 -17.61 -26.27
CA VAL A 177 13.50 -17.89 -26.56
C VAL A 177 13.64 -19.01 -27.60
N GLU A 178 12.78 -20.02 -27.57
CA GLU A 178 12.75 -21.07 -28.60
C GLU A 178 12.29 -20.52 -29.95
N SER A 179 11.27 -19.65 -30.03
CA SER A 179 10.88 -19.01 -31.30
C SER A 179 11.95 -18.07 -31.86
N GLU A 180 12.64 -17.32 -30.99
CA GLU A 180 13.74 -16.43 -31.40
C GLU A 180 14.95 -17.21 -31.94
N LYS A 181 15.18 -18.45 -31.47
CA LYS A 181 16.20 -19.35 -32.04
C LYS A 181 15.90 -19.74 -33.49
N TRP A 182 14.64 -20.01 -33.82
CA TRP A 182 14.21 -20.36 -35.18
C TRP A 182 14.16 -19.16 -36.13
N GLU A 183 14.18 -17.93 -35.61
CA GLU A 183 14.27 -16.71 -36.42
C GLU A 183 15.70 -16.19 -36.60
N SER A 184 16.70 -16.90 -36.06
CA SER A 184 18.11 -16.55 -36.19
C SER A 184 18.51 -16.40 -37.67
N THR A 185 19.03 -15.23 -38.01
CA THR A 185 19.48 -14.86 -39.37
C THR A 185 20.47 -15.85 -39.97
N THR A 186 21.21 -16.57 -39.14
CA THR A 186 22.16 -17.62 -39.56
C THR A 186 21.51 -18.85 -40.20
N GLU A 187 20.28 -19.24 -39.83
CA GLU A 187 19.58 -20.37 -40.50
C GLU A 187 18.91 -19.92 -41.81
N LYS A 188 18.47 -18.65 -41.88
CA LYS A 188 17.94 -18.04 -43.12
C LYS A 188 19.02 -17.89 -44.20
N GLU A 189 20.27 -17.62 -43.82
CA GLU A 189 21.42 -17.58 -44.73
C GLU A 189 21.90 -18.98 -45.15
N ALA A 190 21.62 -20.03 -44.36
CA ALA A 190 21.98 -21.41 -44.70
C ALA A 190 20.95 -22.12 -45.60
N LEU A 191 19.76 -21.55 -45.78
CA LEU A 191 18.66 -22.05 -46.62
C LEU A 191 18.49 -21.31 -47.95
N MET A 192 19.29 -20.27 -48.22
CA MET A 192 19.44 -19.63 -49.54
C MET A 192 20.64 -20.20 -50.29
#